data_AF-A0A923QZT1-F1
#
_entry.id   AF-A0A923QZT1-F1
#
_cell.length_a   1.000
_cell.length_b   1.000
_cell.length_c   1.000
_cell.angle_alpha   90.00
_cell.angle_beta   90.00
_cell.angle_gamma   90.00
#
_symmetry.space_group_name_H-M   'P 1'
#
loop_
_entity.id
_entity.type
_entity.pdbx_description
1 polymer ?
#
loop_
_entity_poly.entity_id
_entity_poly.type
_entity_poly.pdbx_seq_one_letter_code
_entity_poly.pdbx_strand_id
1 'polypeptide(L)'
;MLRKFHYLNYVLFASGILLYLLSKNGTGFQYLWGNYPEINPFAGPIGLYLGISAMLFFVINFLDLDKKSKRIKDFLIFAFILRSGIFVFQLCNPNDFKWEVLDLIYIQIALIAGILQYRKSPQTAKWYIIAYILLDISFLVSGSEHIGLLPSSICTVYSIYIGIILQFIFLSIGIGETVQETYRLKNDAQAKLIIEYKKTDELKEKINRELEKLVKERTQKLSDQYIEIQVQQEEIKSMNENLEELVKRRTNQLVARNKKIEEYSFSNSHLVRGPLARILGLTYLARLENNIDFTQLKLIEDNAKELDEIIKKMTRILEETESTVY
;
A
#
# COMPACT_ATOMS: atom_id res chain seq x y z
N MET A 1 -25.12 2.74 17.63
CA MET A 1 -26.26 3.41 16.98
C MET A 1 -27.36 2.41 16.59
N LEU A 2 -27.02 1.31 15.88
CA LEU A 2 -27.95 0.22 15.51
C LEU A 2 -28.82 -0.34 16.65
N ARG A 3 -28.23 -0.64 17.82
CA ARG A 3 -28.99 -1.10 19.00
C ARG A 3 -30.12 -0.13 19.37
N LYS A 4 -29.86 1.18 19.38
CA LYS A 4 -30.88 2.18 19.77
C LYS A 4 -32.06 2.18 18.78
N PHE A 5 -31.80 1.92 17.50
CA PHE A 5 -32.84 1.98 16.45
C PHE A 5 -33.74 0.75 16.43
N HIS A 6 -33.19 -0.47 16.58
CA HIS A 6 -34.01 -1.69 16.68
C HIS A 6 -34.92 -1.68 17.90
N TYR A 7 -34.38 -1.25 19.05
CA TYR A 7 -35.15 -1.13 20.28
C TYR A 7 -36.20 -0.01 20.21
N LEU A 8 -35.92 1.10 19.53
CA LEU A 8 -36.90 2.18 19.37
C LEU A 8 -38.14 1.71 18.60
N ASN A 9 -37.97 1.08 17.44
CA ASN A 9 -39.09 0.60 16.63
C ASN A 9 -39.87 -0.52 17.36
N TYR A 10 -39.17 -1.38 18.11
CA TYR A 10 -39.78 -2.38 18.96
C TYR A 10 -40.65 -1.76 20.08
N VAL A 11 -40.15 -0.73 20.75
CA VAL A 11 -40.87 -0.02 21.82
C VAL A 11 -42.07 0.74 21.24
N LEU A 12 -41.93 1.38 20.08
CA LEU A 12 -43.04 2.06 19.39
C LEU A 12 -44.14 1.07 18.99
N PHE A 13 -43.76 -0.09 18.46
CA PHE A 13 -44.68 -1.18 18.16
C PHE A 13 -45.45 -1.65 19.40
N ALA A 14 -44.73 -1.94 20.49
CA ALA A 14 -45.33 -2.34 21.77
C ALA A 14 -46.28 -1.27 22.33
N SER A 15 -45.90 0.00 22.22
CA SER A 15 -46.71 1.13 22.69
C SER A 15 -47.99 1.29 21.87
N GLY A 16 -47.91 1.11 20.55
CA GLY A 16 -49.08 1.16 19.66
C GLY A 16 -50.09 0.04 19.96
N ILE A 17 -49.61 -1.20 20.14
CA ILE A 17 -50.44 -2.33 20.56
C ILE A 17 -51.06 -2.07 21.94
N LEU A 18 -50.28 -1.58 22.89
CA LEU A 18 -50.78 -1.28 24.24
C LEU A 18 -51.90 -0.25 24.18
N LEU A 19 -51.73 0.83 23.41
CA LEU A 19 -52.77 1.85 23.23
C LEU A 19 -54.05 1.27 22.62
N TYR A 20 -53.94 0.37 21.63
CA TYR A 20 -55.08 -0.36 21.07
C TYR A 20 -55.80 -1.21 22.13
N LEU A 21 -55.05 -2.01 22.90
CA LEU A 21 -55.62 -2.86 23.94
C LEU A 21 -56.31 -2.05 25.04
N LEU A 22 -55.75 -0.89 25.41
CA LEU A 22 -56.35 0.01 26.39
C LEU A 22 -57.69 0.59 25.90
N SER A 23 -57.78 0.96 24.61
CA SER A 23 -59.02 1.44 24.01
C SER A 23 -60.07 0.33 23.86
N LYS A 24 -59.68 -0.85 23.37
CA LYS A 24 -60.59 -1.96 23.09
C LYS A 24 -61.21 -2.59 24.34
N ASN A 25 -60.42 -2.74 25.41
CA ASN A 25 -60.89 -3.38 26.64
C ASN A 25 -61.54 -2.40 27.62
N GLY A 26 -61.70 -1.13 27.24
CA GLY A 26 -62.30 -0.08 28.06
C GLY A 26 -61.45 0.39 29.24
N THR A 27 -60.28 -0.22 29.47
CA THR A 27 -59.39 0.15 30.59
C THR A 27 -58.79 1.54 30.42
N GLY A 28 -58.48 1.96 29.19
CA GLY A 28 -58.04 3.32 28.89
C GLY A 28 -59.12 4.36 29.18
N PHE A 29 -60.38 4.04 28.87
CA PHE A 29 -61.52 4.88 29.25
C PHE A 29 -61.69 4.94 30.78
N GLN A 30 -61.52 3.82 31.49
CA GLN A 30 -61.66 3.78 32.94
C GLN A 30 -60.56 4.57 33.69
N TYR A 31 -59.31 4.56 33.21
CA TYR A 31 -58.16 5.07 33.98
C TYR A 31 -57.41 6.26 33.36
N LEU A 32 -57.42 6.44 32.03
CA LEU A 32 -56.56 7.43 31.37
C LEU A 32 -57.33 8.64 30.84
N TRP A 33 -58.41 8.41 30.10
CA TRP A 33 -59.19 9.46 29.43
C TRP A 33 -60.68 9.41 29.76
N GLY A 34 -61.04 8.94 30.96
CA GLY A 34 -62.43 8.88 31.42
C GLY A 34 -63.13 10.24 31.44
N ASN A 35 -62.38 11.32 31.66
CA ASN A 35 -62.88 12.70 31.59
C ASN A 35 -63.18 13.16 30.15
N TYR A 36 -62.66 12.46 29.14
CA TYR A 36 -62.80 12.80 27.72
C TYR A 36 -63.21 11.56 26.89
N PRO A 37 -64.50 11.14 26.98
CA PRO A 37 -65.01 9.96 26.27
C PRO A 37 -64.84 10.03 24.74
N GLU A 38 -64.82 11.25 24.20
CA GLU A 38 -64.66 11.53 22.77
C GLU A 38 -63.34 11.00 22.19
N ILE A 39 -62.33 10.76 23.03
CA ILE A 39 -61.01 10.26 22.61
C ILE A 39 -61.05 8.76 22.31
N ASN A 40 -61.91 7.99 23.00
CA ASN A 40 -61.87 6.53 22.96
C ASN A 40 -62.08 5.93 21.55
N PRO A 41 -63.02 6.43 20.71
CA PRO A 41 -63.21 5.96 19.34
C PRO A 41 -61.98 6.16 18.44
N PHE A 42 -61.16 7.18 18.70
CA PHE A 42 -59.96 7.48 17.91
C PHE A 42 -58.70 6.78 18.45
N ALA A 43 -58.60 6.60 19.77
CA ALA A 43 -57.43 6.03 20.43
C ALA A 43 -57.08 4.62 19.91
N GLY A 44 -58.07 3.75 19.72
CA GLY A 44 -57.88 2.40 19.19
C GLY A 44 -57.30 2.38 17.77
N PRO A 45 -57.98 3.00 16.77
CA PRO A 45 -57.48 3.12 15.41
C PRO A 45 -56.11 3.78 15.28
N ILE A 46 -55.85 4.86 16.03
CA ILE A 46 -54.55 5.53 16.06
C ILE A 46 -53.47 4.58 16.61
N GLY A 47 -53.76 3.89 17.72
CA GLY A 47 -52.86 2.91 18.32
C GLY A 47 -52.49 1.78 17.37
N LEU A 48 -53.47 1.20 16.68
CA LEU A 48 -53.24 0.17 15.67
C LEU A 48 -52.41 0.68 14.50
N TYR A 49 -52.74 1.86 13.96
CA TYR A 49 -51.96 2.44 12.86
C TYR A 49 -50.50 2.64 13.24
N LEU A 50 -50.24 3.24 14.41
CA LEU A 50 -48.88 3.46 14.91
C LEU A 50 -48.16 2.14 15.15
N GLY A 51 -48.85 1.16 15.75
CA GLY A 51 -48.32 -0.17 16.00
C GLY A 51 -47.88 -0.85 14.71
N ILE A 52 -48.75 -0.94 13.71
CA ILE A 52 -48.47 -1.64 12.44
C ILE A 52 -47.41 -0.91 11.63
N SER A 53 -47.45 0.42 11.61
CA SER A 53 -46.42 1.21 10.95
C SER A 53 -45.05 0.95 11.59
N ALA A 54 -44.97 1.04 12.92
CA ALA A 54 -43.74 0.72 13.66
C ALA A 54 -43.29 -0.73 13.45
N MET A 55 -44.24 -1.66 13.33
CA MET A 55 -43.98 -3.07 13.03
C MET A 55 -43.35 -3.24 11.65
N LEU A 56 -43.91 -2.64 10.59
CA LEU A 56 -43.35 -2.73 9.24
C LEU A 56 -41.92 -2.19 9.18
N PHE A 57 -41.67 -1.03 9.81
CA PHE A 57 -40.31 -0.49 9.94
C PHE A 57 -39.43 -1.39 10.81
N PHE A 58 -39.96 -1.98 11.88
CA PHE A 58 -39.23 -2.94 12.70
C PHE A 58 -38.77 -4.13 11.86
N VAL A 59 -39.64 -4.73 11.03
CA VAL A 59 -39.29 -5.85 10.15
C VAL A 59 -38.17 -5.48 9.18
N ILE A 60 -38.28 -4.32 8.52
CA ILE A 60 -37.26 -3.83 7.57
C ILE A 60 -35.89 -3.76 8.24
N ASN A 61 -35.84 -3.17 9.44
CA ASN A 61 -34.59 -2.97 10.16
C ASN A 61 -34.07 -4.26 10.81
N PHE A 62 -34.94 -5.02 11.48
CA PHE A 62 -34.58 -6.23 12.21
C PHE A 62 -34.02 -7.32 11.28
N LEU A 63 -34.64 -7.50 10.10
CA LEU A 63 -34.17 -8.46 9.11
C LEU A 63 -33.03 -7.91 8.21
N ASP A 64 -32.54 -6.69 8.46
CA ASP A 64 -31.51 -5.98 7.69
C ASP A 64 -31.82 -5.99 6.17
N LEU A 65 -33.08 -5.72 5.83
CA LEU A 65 -33.57 -5.83 4.44
C LEU A 65 -32.93 -4.80 3.51
N ASP A 66 -32.46 -3.68 4.04
CA ASP A 66 -31.68 -2.67 3.32
C ASP A 66 -30.49 -3.27 2.58
N LYS A 67 -29.80 -4.22 3.23
CA LYS A 67 -28.60 -4.85 2.69
C LYS A 67 -28.89 -6.19 2.04
N LYS A 68 -29.83 -6.97 2.61
CA LYS A 68 -30.03 -8.38 2.23
C LYS A 68 -31.09 -8.59 1.15
N SER A 69 -32.11 -7.73 1.04
CA SER A 69 -33.22 -7.94 0.10
C SER A 69 -34.03 -6.67 -0.18
N LYS A 70 -33.56 -5.84 -1.12
CA LYS A 70 -34.23 -4.58 -1.50
C LYS A 70 -35.67 -4.77 -1.99
N ARG A 71 -35.97 -5.85 -2.73
CA ARG A 71 -37.33 -6.14 -3.22
C ARG A 71 -38.35 -6.32 -2.09
N ILE A 72 -37.97 -7.00 -1.00
CA ILE A 72 -38.86 -7.21 0.15
C ILE A 72 -39.06 -5.88 0.89
N LYS A 73 -37.99 -5.11 1.06
CA LYS A 73 -38.07 -3.76 1.64
C LYS A 73 -39.04 -2.88 0.85
N ASP A 74 -38.88 -2.78 -0.47
CA ASP A 74 -39.71 -1.91 -1.32
C ASP A 74 -41.19 -2.33 -1.25
N PHE A 75 -41.47 -3.64 -1.18
CA PHE A 75 -42.82 -4.15 -0.95
C PHE A 75 -43.39 -3.77 0.43
N LEU A 76 -42.59 -3.85 1.50
CA LEU A 76 -43.03 -3.43 2.84
C LEU A 76 -43.25 -1.92 2.93
N ILE A 77 -42.46 -1.12 2.24
CA ILE A 77 -42.67 0.34 2.13
C ILE A 77 -43.95 0.63 1.36
N PHE A 78 -44.20 -0.07 0.25
CA PHE A 78 -45.45 0.05 -0.49
C PHE A 78 -46.66 -0.31 0.40
N ALA A 79 -46.57 -1.40 1.17
CA ALA A 79 -47.60 -1.79 2.14
C ALA A 79 -47.82 -0.69 3.21
N PHE A 80 -46.75 -0.06 3.71
CA PHE A 80 -46.86 1.07 4.64
C PHE A 80 -47.56 2.29 4.02
N ILE A 81 -47.24 2.63 2.77
CA ILE A 81 -47.91 3.73 2.04
C ILE A 81 -49.40 3.42 1.88
N LEU A 82 -49.73 2.19 1.47
CA LEU A 82 -51.11 1.73 1.35
C LEU A 82 -51.86 1.81 2.68
N ARG A 83 -51.24 1.36 3.78
CA ARG A 83 -51.82 1.43 5.13
C ARG A 83 -52.07 2.86 5.59
N SER A 84 -51.15 3.76 5.26
CA SER A 84 -51.27 5.19 5.58
C SER A 84 -52.41 5.84 4.79
N GLY A 85 -52.60 5.46 3.52
CA GLY A 85 -53.76 5.87 2.73
C GLY A 85 -55.08 5.39 3.33
N ILE A 86 -55.15 4.13 3.74
CA ILE A 86 -56.33 3.56 4.42
C ILE A 86 -56.62 4.29 5.74
N PHE A 87 -55.59 4.65 6.51
CA PHE A 87 -55.76 5.39 7.75
C PHE A 87 -56.34 6.79 7.53
N VAL A 88 -55.86 7.52 6.52
CA VAL A 88 -56.42 8.84 6.15
C VAL A 88 -57.89 8.69 5.73
N PHE A 89 -58.21 7.67 4.94
CA PHE A 89 -59.59 7.38 4.54
C PHE A 89 -60.49 7.05 5.74
N GLN A 90 -59.96 6.30 6.72
CA GLN A 90 -60.66 5.95 7.96
C GLN A 90 -60.97 7.20 8.82
N LEU A 91 -60.08 8.19 8.85
CA LEU A 91 -60.33 9.46 9.55
C LEU A 91 -61.45 10.28 8.89
N CYS A 92 -61.59 10.21 7.57
CA CYS A 92 -62.65 10.89 6.84
C CYS A 92 -64.03 10.22 6.99
N ASN A 93 -64.07 8.91 7.30
CA ASN A 93 -65.31 8.13 7.45
C ASN A 93 -65.30 7.29 8.73
N PRO A 94 -65.48 7.90 9.93
CA PRO A 94 -65.27 7.22 11.21
C PRO A 94 -66.29 6.12 11.53
N ASN A 95 -67.50 6.19 10.94
CA ASN A 95 -68.65 5.41 11.39
C ASN A 95 -69.02 4.21 10.50
N ASP A 96 -68.43 4.09 9.30
CA ASP A 96 -68.98 3.20 8.27
C ASP A 96 -68.36 1.79 8.23
N PHE A 97 -67.17 1.56 8.82
CA PHE A 97 -66.53 0.24 8.74
C PHE A 97 -65.48 -0.03 9.84
N LYS A 98 -65.53 -1.21 10.46
CA LYS A 98 -64.50 -1.71 11.40
C LYS A 98 -63.32 -2.27 10.61
N TRP A 99 -62.45 -1.39 10.10
CA TRP A 99 -61.28 -1.74 9.26
C TRP A 99 -60.17 -2.55 9.96
N GLU A 100 -60.30 -2.81 11.26
CA GLU A 100 -59.33 -3.57 12.08
C GLU A 100 -59.02 -4.96 11.52
N VAL A 101 -59.95 -5.58 10.77
CA VAL A 101 -59.73 -6.90 10.15
C VAL A 101 -58.62 -6.85 9.08
N LEU A 102 -58.45 -5.72 8.39
CA LEU A 102 -57.37 -5.57 7.39
C LEU A 102 -55.98 -5.65 8.01
N ASP A 103 -55.85 -5.32 9.29
CA ASP A 103 -54.57 -5.33 9.98
C ASP A 103 -53.99 -6.77 10.12
N LEU A 104 -54.84 -7.79 10.04
CA LEU A 104 -54.42 -9.20 9.93
C LEU A 104 -53.59 -9.45 8.67
N ILE A 105 -53.92 -8.81 7.55
CA ILE A 105 -53.19 -8.94 6.29
C ILE A 105 -51.75 -8.44 6.47
N TYR A 106 -51.56 -7.35 7.23
CA TYR A 106 -50.23 -6.80 7.49
C TYR A 106 -49.38 -7.69 8.40
N ILE A 107 -50.01 -8.39 9.35
CA ILE A 107 -49.34 -9.40 10.18
C ILE A 107 -48.86 -10.56 9.29
N GLN A 108 -49.67 -11.02 8.34
CA GLN A 108 -49.30 -12.07 7.40
C GLN A 108 -48.21 -11.64 6.42
N ILE A 109 -48.27 -10.40 5.91
CA ILE A 109 -47.20 -9.82 5.09
C ILE A 109 -45.86 -9.86 5.84
N ALA A 110 -45.87 -9.50 7.12
CA ALA A 110 -44.68 -9.51 7.96
C ALA A 110 -44.15 -10.92 8.24
N LEU A 111 -45.03 -11.91 8.45
CA LEU A 111 -44.63 -13.30 8.60
C LEU A 111 -44.00 -13.85 7.31
N ILE A 112 -44.63 -13.61 6.15
CA ILE A 112 -44.12 -14.03 4.84
C ILE A 112 -42.76 -13.39 4.56
N ALA A 113 -42.57 -12.11 4.89
CA ALA A 113 -41.27 -11.45 4.78
C ALA A 113 -40.18 -12.15 5.62
N GLY A 114 -40.52 -12.58 6.83
CA GLY A 114 -39.64 -13.40 7.68
C GLY A 114 -39.29 -14.74 7.05
N ILE A 115 -40.28 -15.48 6.55
CA ILE A 115 -40.09 -16.79 5.91
C ILE A 115 -39.19 -16.68 4.67
N LEU A 116 -39.45 -15.71 3.80
CA LEU A 116 -38.64 -15.47 2.59
C LEU A 116 -37.20 -15.13 2.95
N GLN A 117 -36.99 -14.41 4.05
CA GLN A 117 -35.67 -14.00 4.51
C GLN A 117 -34.91 -15.09 5.29
N TYR A 118 -35.60 -16.13 5.76
CA TYR A 118 -35.00 -17.25 6.51
C TYR A 118 -33.85 -17.91 5.75
N ARG A 119 -33.99 -18.09 4.44
CA ARG A 119 -32.94 -18.69 3.58
C ARG A 119 -31.64 -17.88 3.53
N LYS A 120 -31.73 -16.56 3.75
CA LYS A 120 -30.57 -15.64 3.67
C LYS A 120 -30.00 -15.31 5.04
N SER A 121 -30.81 -15.35 6.10
CA SER A 121 -30.42 -14.95 7.45
C SER A 121 -31.08 -15.84 8.51
N PRO A 122 -30.72 -17.13 8.57
CA PRO A 122 -31.44 -18.12 9.35
C PRO A 122 -31.41 -17.81 10.85
N GLN A 123 -30.27 -17.35 11.38
CA GLN A 123 -30.11 -17.08 12.81
C GLN A 123 -31.03 -15.95 13.29
N THR A 124 -31.03 -14.81 12.61
CA THR A 124 -31.92 -13.67 12.91
C THR A 124 -33.40 -14.00 12.66
N ALA A 125 -33.72 -14.70 11.57
CA ALA A 125 -35.10 -14.94 11.15
C ALA A 125 -35.81 -16.02 11.97
N LYS A 126 -35.08 -16.97 12.57
CA LYS A 126 -35.64 -18.07 13.36
C LYS A 126 -36.55 -17.58 14.49
N TRP A 127 -36.02 -16.74 15.38
CA TRP A 127 -36.77 -16.25 16.55
C TRP A 127 -37.94 -15.36 16.16
N TYR A 128 -37.76 -14.59 15.10
CA TYR A 128 -38.82 -13.79 14.51
C TYR A 128 -39.98 -14.65 14.00
N ILE A 129 -39.71 -15.69 13.21
CA ILE A 129 -40.76 -16.57 12.67
C ILE A 129 -41.50 -17.28 13.81
N ILE A 130 -40.78 -17.78 14.81
CA ILE A 130 -41.39 -18.42 15.99
C ILE A 130 -42.33 -17.44 16.71
N ALA A 131 -41.90 -16.19 16.91
CA ALA A 131 -42.71 -15.16 17.56
C ALA A 131 -44.03 -14.91 16.82
N TYR A 132 -44.00 -14.83 15.49
CA TYR A 132 -45.19 -14.56 14.67
C TYR A 132 -46.11 -15.77 14.54
N ILE A 133 -45.57 -16.99 14.45
CA ILE A 133 -46.39 -18.21 14.44
C ILE A 133 -47.16 -18.36 15.77
N LEU A 134 -46.51 -18.08 16.91
CA LEU A 134 -47.17 -18.13 18.22
C LEU A 134 -48.27 -17.08 18.37
N LEU A 135 -48.07 -15.89 17.79
CA LEU A 135 -49.12 -14.87 17.73
C LEU A 135 -50.30 -15.36 16.87
N ASP A 136 -50.05 -15.94 15.69
CA ASP A 136 -51.10 -16.45 14.81
C ASP A 136 -51.90 -17.59 15.45
N ILE A 137 -51.23 -18.52 16.16
CA ILE A 137 -51.91 -19.58 16.92
C ILE A 137 -52.83 -18.96 17.98
N SER A 138 -52.34 -17.94 18.69
CA SER A 138 -53.09 -17.26 19.74
C SER A 138 -54.31 -16.51 19.17
N PHE A 139 -54.14 -15.90 17.99
CA PHE A 139 -55.23 -15.27 17.25
C PHE A 139 -56.29 -16.29 16.81
N LEU A 140 -55.88 -17.46 16.30
CA LEU A 140 -56.80 -18.54 15.91
C LEU A 140 -57.61 -19.07 17.09
N VAL A 141 -56.99 -19.25 18.25
CA VAL A 141 -57.68 -19.70 19.48
C VAL A 141 -58.70 -18.65 19.94
N SER A 142 -58.30 -17.38 19.99
CA SER A 142 -59.20 -16.28 20.37
C SER A 142 -60.35 -16.10 19.38
N GLY A 143 -60.07 -16.17 18.07
CA GLY A 143 -61.10 -16.09 17.03
C GLY A 143 -62.09 -17.25 17.08
N SER A 144 -61.62 -18.47 17.38
CA SER A 144 -62.48 -19.64 17.51
C SER A 144 -63.44 -19.56 18.69
N GLU A 145 -62.99 -18.95 19.80
CA GLU A 145 -63.86 -18.65 20.95
C GLU A 145 -64.93 -17.62 20.58
N HIS A 146 -64.56 -16.56 19.85
CA HIS A 146 -65.49 -15.51 19.45
C HIS A 146 -66.60 -16.00 18.50
N ILE A 147 -66.31 -17.00 17.66
CA ILE A 147 -67.27 -17.63 16.74
C ILE A 147 -68.11 -18.71 17.46
N GLY A 148 -67.77 -19.07 18.69
CA GLY A 148 -68.47 -20.09 19.48
C GLY A 148 -68.04 -21.53 19.17
N LEU A 149 -66.92 -21.74 18.46
CA LEU A 149 -66.36 -23.07 18.18
C LEU A 149 -65.69 -23.68 19.42
N LEU A 150 -65.09 -22.85 20.26
CA LEU A 150 -64.45 -23.26 21.52
C LEU A 150 -65.21 -22.69 22.72
N PRO A 151 -65.32 -23.44 23.83
CA PRO A 151 -65.93 -22.91 25.05
C PRO A 151 -65.10 -21.76 25.62
N SER A 152 -65.78 -20.75 26.16
CA SER A 152 -65.15 -19.64 26.87
C SER A 152 -64.50 -20.15 28.16
N SER A 153 -63.18 -20.07 28.19
CA SER A 153 -62.31 -20.45 29.30
C SER A 153 -61.26 -19.36 29.46
N ILE A 154 -60.58 -19.34 30.61
CA ILE A 154 -59.50 -18.37 30.85
C ILE A 154 -58.45 -18.44 29.73
N CYS A 155 -58.09 -19.64 29.29
CA CYS A 155 -57.10 -19.84 28.23
C CYS A 155 -57.58 -19.33 26.87
N THR A 156 -58.85 -19.54 26.51
CA THR A 156 -59.38 -19.14 25.19
C THR A 156 -59.60 -17.63 25.12
N VAL A 157 -60.13 -17.01 26.18
CA VAL A 157 -60.34 -15.56 26.28
C VAL A 157 -59.02 -14.78 26.33
N TYR A 158 -58.05 -15.22 27.14
CA TYR A 158 -56.78 -14.51 27.30
C TYR A 158 -55.68 -14.96 26.32
N SER A 159 -55.98 -15.88 25.40
CA SER A 159 -55.02 -16.43 24.43
C SER A 159 -54.25 -15.34 23.67
N ILE A 160 -54.93 -14.31 23.17
CA ILE A 160 -54.29 -13.22 22.42
C ILE A 160 -53.23 -12.46 23.22
N TYR A 161 -53.46 -12.23 24.52
CA TYR A 161 -52.49 -11.55 25.38
C TYR A 161 -51.26 -12.43 25.63
N ILE A 162 -51.49 -13.74 25.86
CA ILE A 162 -50.41 -14.72 26.00
C ILE A 162 -49.56 -14.72 24.72
N GLY A 163 -50.20 -14.72 23.55
CA GLY A 163 -49.53 -14.64 22.25
C GLY A 163 -48.66 -13.40 22.09
N ILE A 164 -49.20 -12.22 22.42
CA ILE A 164 -48.47 -10.95 22.35
C ILE A 164 -47.26 -10.94 23.30
N ILE A 165 -47.41 -11.44 24.54
CA ILE A 165 -46.31 -11.54 25.50
C ILE A 165 -45.21 -12.47 24.98
N LEU A 166 -45.59 -13.66 24.52
CA LEU A 166 -44.64 -14.62 23.94
C LEU A 166 -43.94 -14.02 22.72
N GLN A 167 -44.67 -13.35 21.83
CA GLN A 167 -44.11 -12.67 20.68
C GLN A 167 -43.01 -11.68 21.10
N PHE A 168 -43.29 -10.82 22.08
CA PHE A 168 -42.32 -9.84 22.58
C PHE A 168 -41.09 -10.50 23.22
N ILE A 169 -41.27 -11.58 23.99
CA ILE A 169 -40.15 -12.35 24.56
C ILE A 169 -39.25 -12.90 23.45
N PHE A 170 -39.82 -13.58 22.46
CA PHE A 170 -39.04 -14.18 21.37
C PHE A 170 -38.39 -13.13 20.47
N LEU A 171 -39.07 -12.01 20.18
CA LEU A 171 -38.47 -10.89 19.47
C LEU A 171 -37.30 -10.28 20.27
N SER A 172 -37.42 -10.13 21.59
CA SER A 172 -36.33 -9.63 22.44
C SER A 172 -35.11 -10.56 22.42
N ILE A 173 -35.33 -11.88 22.47
CA ILE A 173 -34.25 -12.88 22.32
C ILE A 173 -33.58 -12.72 20.95
N GLY A 174 -34.37 -12.65 19.87
CA GLY A 174 -33.86 -12.48 18.51
C GLY A 174 -33.05 -11.20 18.32
N ILE A 175 -33.46 -10.09 18.94
CA ILE A 175 -32.69 -8.83 18.93
C ILE A 175 -31.36 -9.02 19.66
N GLY A 176 -31.37 -9.67 20.82
CA GLY A 176 -30.18 -9.97 21.60
C GLY A 176 -29.13 -10.75 20.81
N GLU A 177 -29.55 -11.86 20.18
CA GLU A 177 -28.66 -12.69 19.37
C GLU A 177 -28.08 -11.94 18.16
N THR A 178 -28.90 -11.21 17.39
CA THR A 178 -28.42 -10.45 16.24
C THR A 178 -27.41 -9.37 16.65
N VAL A 179 -27.65 -8.69 17.78
CA VAL A 179 -26.73 -7.70 18.32
C VAL A 179 -25.42 -8.36 18.75
N GLN A 180 -25.48 -9.50 19.44
CA GLN A 180 -24.30 -10.24 19.87
C GLN A 180 -23.48 -10.77 18.69
N GLU A 181 -24.13 -11.31 17.66
CA GLU A 181 -23.49 -11.76 16.42
C GLU A 181 -22.77 -10.60 15.73
N THR A 182 -23.43 -9.45 15.60
CA THR A 182 -22.83 -8.23 15.02
C THR A 182 -21.60 -7.78 15.81
N TYR A 183 -21.65 -7.82 17.14
CA TYR A 183 -20.48 -7.50 17.97
C TYR A 183 -19.35 -8.50 17.80
N ARG A 184 -19.67 -9.80 17.75
CA ARG A 184 -18.68 -10.86 17.54
C ARG A 184 -17.96 -10.70 16.20
N LEU A 185 -18.72 -10.54 15.11
CA LEU A 185 -18.15 -10.32 13.78
C LEU A 185 -17.26 -9.07 13.73
N LYS A 186 -17.69 -7.99 14.39
CA LYS A 186 -16.89 -6.75 14.47
C LYS A 186 -15.61 -6.95 15.26
N ASN A 187 -15.67 -7.64 16.39
CA ASN A 187 -14.50 -7.91 17.23
C ASN A 187 -13.52 -8.84 16.52
N ASP A 188 -14.00 -9.89 15.83
CA ASP A 188 -13.16 -10.79 15.04
C ASP A 188 -12.49 -10.06 13.88
N ALA A 189 -13.21 -9.16 13.20
CA ALA A 189 -12.63 -8.33 12.15
C ALA A 189 -11.56 -7.38 12.69
N GLN A 190 -11.80 -6.76 13.86
CA GLN A 190 -10.81 -5.91 14.52
C GLN A 190 -9.58 -6.70 14.99
N ALA A 191 -9.76 -7.91 15.52
CA ALA A 191 -8.67 -8.78 15.93
C ALA A 191 -7.78 -9.18 14.73
N LYS A 192 -8.39 -9.52 13.58
CA LYS A 192 -7.65 -9.81 12.35
C LYS A 192 -6.82 -8.61 11.88
N LEU A 193 -7.41 -7.40 11.90
CA LEU A 193 -6.70 -6.18 11.56
C LEU A 193 -5.49 -5.97 12.48
N ILE A 194 -5.64 -6.14 13.79
CA ILE A 194 -4.52 -6.00 14.75
C ILE A 194 -3.39 -6.99 14.44
N ILE A 195 -3.71 -8.24 14.12
CA ILE A 195 -2.72 -9.26 13.76
C ILE A 195 -2.00 -8.87 12.46
N GLU A 196 -2.71 -8.37 11.46
CA GLU A 196 -2.14 -7.91 10.19
C GLU A 196 -1.23 -6.68 10.36
N TYR A 197 -1.63 -5.73 11.20
CA TYR A 197 -0.80 -4.60 11.60
C TYR A 197 0.50 -5.05 12.27
N LYS A 198 0.43 -5.99 13.23
CA LYS A 198 1.63 -6.53 13.90
C LYS A 198 2.59 -7.21 12.93
N LYS A 199 2.08 -8.03 12.00
CA LYS A 199 2.93 -8.68 10.96
C LYS A 199 3.63 -7.66 10.07
N THR A 200 2.93 -6.59 9.73
CA THR A 200 3.48 -5.50 8.92
C THR A 200 4.57 -4.74 9.67
N ASP A 201 4.37 -4.51 10.97
CA ASP A 201 5.33 -3.85 11.84
C ASP A 201 6.61 -4.70 12.03
N GLU A 202 6.46 -6.00 12.34
CA GLU A 202 7.56 -6.95 12.43
C GLU A 202 8.36 -7.04 11.12
N LEU A 203 7.67 -7.06 9.97
CA LEU A 203 8.33 -7.07 8.66
C LEU A 203 9.10 -5.77 8.40
N LYS A 204 8.52 -4.62 8.74
CA LYS A 204 9.20 -3.32 8.62
C LYS A 204 10.45 -3.27 9.49
N GLU A 205 10.38 -3.72 10.74
CA GLU A 205 11.56 -3.80 11.61
C GLU A 205 12.64 -4.70 11.00
N LYS A 206 12.26 -5.87 10.49
CA LYS A 206 13.22 -6.80 9.87
C LYS A 206 13.91 -6.17 8.66
N ILE A 207 13.14 -5.54 7.77
CA ILE A 207 13.66 -4.82 6.60
C ILE A 207 14.58 -3.69 7.04
N ASN A 208 14.20 -2.90 8.04
CA ASN A 208 15.03 -1.82 8.55
C ASN A 208 16.37 -2.34 9.10
N ARG A 209 16.37 -3.43 9.88
CA ARG A 209 17.60 -4.04 10.38
C ARG A 209 18.49 -4.58 9.26
N GLU A 210 17.91 -5.24 8.26
CA GLU A 210 18.66 -5.71 7.09
C GLU A 210 19.24 -4.54 6.28
N LEU A 211 18.47 -3.46 6.12
CA LEU A 211 18.91 -2.25 5.43
C LEU A 211 20.06 -1.56 6.18
N GLU A 212 19.95 -1.41 7.50
CA GLU A 212 21.02 -0.85 8.34
C GLU A 212 22.31 -1.67 8.24
N LYS A 213 22.20 -3.00 8.27
CA LYS A 213 23.34 -3.89 8.08
C LYS A 213 23.98 -3.70 6.71
N LEU A 214 23.17 -3.68 5.65
CA LEU A 214 23.65 -3.51 4.27
C LEU A 214 24.29 -2.13 4.07
N VAL A 215 23.70 -1.07 4.62
CA VAL A 215 24.27 0.29 4.60
C VAL A 215 25.63 0.28 5.29
N LYS A 216 25.73 -0.29 6.49
CA LYS A 216 27.01 -0.38 7.22
C LYS A 216 28.07 -1.13 6.42
N GLU A 217 27.75 -2.29 5.85
CA GLU A 217 28.67 -3.06 5.01
C GLU A 217 29.12 -2.27 3.77
N ARG A 218 28.20 -1.56 3.10
CA ARG A 218 28.50 -0.74 1.93
C ARG A 218 29.35 0.48 2.28
N THR A 219 29.05 1.15 3.39
CA THR A 219 29.82 2.29 3.88
C THR A 219 31.23 1.87 4.27
N GLN A 220 31.41 0.72 4.93
CA GLN A 220 32.74 0.20 5.25
C GLN A 220 33.53 -0.11 3.98
N LYS A 221 32.93 -0.85 3.03
CA LYS A 221 33.59 -1.16 1.76
C LYS A 221 33.98 0.09 0.96
N LEU A 222 33.12 1.10 0.95
CA LEU A 222 33.41 2.40 0.34
C LEU A 222 34.58 3.10 1.04
N SER A 223 34.63 3.07 2.37
CA SER A 223 35.74 3.63 3.14
C SER A 223 37.06 2.91 2.85
N ASP A 224 37.05 1.59 2.77
CA ASP A 224 38.24 0.79 2.47
C ASP A 224 38.75 1.09 1.05
N GLN A 225 37.84 1.14 0.06
CA GLN A 225 38.17 1.54 -1.31
C GLN A 225 38.71 2.98 -1.38
N TYR A 226 38.17 3.89 -0.56
CA TYR A 226 38.66 5.25 -0.49
C TYR A 226 40.11 5.32 0.01
N ILE A 227 40.44 4.55 1.06
CA ILE A 227 41.82 4.44 1.58
C ILE A 227 42.74 3.85 0.51
N GLU A 228 42.33 2.79 -0.19
CA GLU A 228 43.11 2.17 -1.25
C GLU A 228 43.41 3.15 -2.39
N ILE A 229 42.42 3.93 -2.82
CA ILE A 229 42.59 4.98 -3.84
C ILE A 229 43.57 6.05 -3.35
N GLN A 230 43.53 6.46 -2.08
CA GLN A 230 44.47 7.44 -1.54
C GLN A 230 45.91 6.93 -1.57
N VAL A 231 46.14 5.66 -1.19
CA VAL A 231 47.47 5.03 -1.27
C VAL A 231 47.96 4.99 -2.72
N GLN A 232 47.11 4.57 -3.66
CA GLN A 232 47.47 4.56 -5.09
C GLN A 232 47.79 5.95 -5.62
N GLN A 233 47.09 7.01 -5.18
CA GLN A 233 47.43 8.38 -5.58
C GLN A 233 48.79 8.82 -5.05
N GLU A 234 49.13 8.48 -3.82
CA GLU A 234 50.46 8.80 -3.25
C GLU A 234 51.57 8.05 -4.00
N GLU A 235 51.35 6.77 -4.33
CA GLU A 235 52.28 5.97 -5.14
C GLU A 235 52.47 6.54 -6.54
N ILE A 236 51.38 6.89 -7.25
CA ILE A 236 51.44 7.52 -8.57
C ILE A 236 52.20 8.85 -8.49
N LYS A 237 51.94 9.65 -7.45
CA LYS A 237 52.64 10.92 -7.23
C LYS A 237 54.14 10.72 -7.05
N SER A 238 54.55 9.80 -6.18
CA SER A 238 55.96 9.45 -5.98
C SER A 238 56.60 8.90 -7.27
N MET A 239 55.88 8.07 -8.02
CA MET A 239 56.36 7.54 -9.29
C MET A 239 56.55 8.65 -10.33
N ASN A 240 55.62 9.60 -10.41
CA ASN A 240 55.75 10.78 -11.28
C ASN A 240 56.95 11.65 -10.89
N GLU A 241 57.15 11.92 -9.59
CA GLU A 241 58.30 12.69 -9.09
C GLU A 241 59.64 12.01 -9.47
N ASN A 242 59.74 10.69 -9.26
CA ASN A 242 60.90 9.91 -9.67
C ASN A 242 61.12 9.93 -11.19
N LEU A 243 60.04 9.84 -11.97
CA LEU A 243 60.11 9.88 -13.44
C LEU A 243 60.60 11.24 -13.93
N GLU A 244 60.11 12.34 -13.34
CA GLU A 244 60.58 13.69 -13.62
C GLU A 244 62.06 13.87 -13.30
N GLU A 245 62.51 13.36 -12.14
CA GLU A 245 63.93 13.41 -11.78
C GLU A 245 64.80 12.61 -12.77
N LEU A 246 64.35 11.40 -13.14
CA LEU A 246 65.04 10.57 -14.11
C LEU A 246 65.10 11.24 -15.48
N VAL A 247 63.99 11.81 -15.95
CA VAL A 247 63.90 12.57 -17.21
C VAL A 247 64.85 13.76 -17.18
N LYS A 248 64.90 14.50 -16.06
CA LYS A 248 65.82 15.62 -15.88
C LYS A 248 67.28 15.18 -15.93
N ARG A 249 67.62 14.09 -15.22
CA ARG A 249 68.98 13.52 -15.23
C ARG A 249 69.39 13.06 -16.63
N ARG A 250 68.52 12.34 -17.34
CA ARG A 250 68.76 11.89 -18.73
C ARG A 250 68.89 13.05 -19.70
N THR A 251 68.04 14.06 -19.58
CA THR A 251 68.12 15.28 -20.39
C THR A 251 69.47 15.97 -20.17
N ASN A 252 69.92 16.14 -18.93
CA ASN A 252 71.22 16.73 -18.62
C ASN A 252 72.39 15.90 -19.19
N GLN A 253 72.32 14.57 -19.08
CA GLN A 253 73.33 13.67 -19.67
C GLN A 253 73.37 13.80 -21.20
N LEU A 254 72.20 13.85 -21.85
CA LEU A 254 72.11 14.01 -23.30
C LEU A 254 72.64 15.37 -23.75
N VAL A 255 72.32 16.46 -23.06
CA VAL A 255 72.86 17.80 -23.36
C VAL A 255 74.38 17.80 -23.21
N ALA A 256 74.92 17.23 -22.14
CA ALA A 256 76.38 17.13 -21.95
C ALA A 256 77.04 16.27 -23.04
N ARG A 257 76.42 15.15 -23.43
CA ARG A 257 76.92 14.29 -24.52
C ARG A 257 76.87 15.01 -25.86
N ASN A 258 75.76 15.69 -26.17
CA ASN A 258 75.61 16.48 -27.39
C ASN A 258 76.68 17.58 -27.47
N LYS A 259 76.92 18.32 -26.37
CA LYS A 259 77.97 19.35 -26.33
C LYS A 259 79.36 18.77 -26.61
N LYS A 260 79.70 17.61 -26.04
CA LYS A 260 80.97 16.93 -26.32
C LYS A 260 81.08 16.45 -27.77
N ILE A 261 80.00 15.93 -28.36
CA ILE A 261 79.95 15.54 -29.78
C ILE A 261 80.13 16.77 -30.69
N GLU A 262 79.56 17.91 -30.32
CA GLU A 262 79.74 19.18 -31.03
C GLU A 262 81.19 19.66 -30.96
N GLU A 263 81.78 19.70 -29.77
CA GLU A 263 83.21 20.01 -29.55
C GLU A 263 84.12 19.07 -30.36
N TYR A 264 83.81 17.77 -30.36
CA TYR A 264 84.50 16.77 -31.17
C TYR A 264 84.36 17.05 -32.67
N SER A 265 83.14 17.27 -33.17
CA SER A 265 82.88 17.51 -34.61
C SER A 265 83.58 18.77 -35.11
N PHE A 266 83.62 19.82 -34.28
CA PHE A 266 84.36 21.05 -34.53
C PHE A 266 85.87 20.80 -34.61
N SER A 267 86.43 20.11 -33.61
CA SER A 267 87.85 19.77 -33.55
C SER A 267 88.28 18.85 -34.69
N ASN A 268 87.48 17.83 -35.00
CA ASN A 268 87.71 16.88 -36.10
C ASN A 268 87.76 17.62 -37.44
N SER A 269 86.79 18.50 -37.69
CA SER A 269 86.74 19.32 -38.90
C SER A 269 87.96 20.23 -39.05
N HIS A 270 88.56 20.70 -37.95
CA HIS A 270 89.74 21.55 -37.99
C HIS A 270 91.03 20.74 -38.17
N LEU A 271 91.20 19.66 -37.42
CA LEU A 271 92.43 18.88 -37.36
C LEU A 271 92.60 17.93 -38.54
N VAL A 272 91.52 17.36 -39.08
CA VAL A 272 91.56 16.46 -40.26
C VAL A 272 91.69 17.26 -41.56
N ARG A 273 91.09 18.46 -41.63
CA ARG A 273 91.10 19.28 -42.85
C ARG A 273 92.51 19.73 -43.23
N GLY A 274 93.38 20.04 -42.27
CA GLY A 274 94.76 20.49 -42.52
C GLY A 274 95.60 19.45 -43.29
N PRO A 275 95.85 18.27 -42.73
CA PRO A 275 96.60 17.19 -43.39
C PRO A 275 95.93 16.75 -44.69
N LEU A 276 94.59 16.64 -44.72
CA LEU A 276 93.87 16.27 -45.93
C LEU A 276 94.06 17.28 -47.06
N ALA A 277 93.99 18.58 -46.76
CA ALA A 277 94.26 19.63 -47.75
C ALA A 277 95.72 19.57 -48.24
N ARG A 278 96.68 19.26 -47.36
CA ARG A 278 98.08 19.05 -47.74
C ARG A 278 98.24 17.84 -48.67
N ILE A 279 97.63 16.69 -48.35
CA ILE A 279 97.63 15.49 -49.21
C ILE A 279 96.98 15.77 -50.56
N LEU A 280 95.81 16.41 -50.58
CA LEU A 280 95.11 16.78 -51.81
C LEU A 280 95.93 17.77 -52.66
N GLY A 281 96.60 18.72 -52.02
CA GLY A 281 97.50 19.65 -52.70
C GLY A 281 98.72 18.95 -53.30
N LEU A 282 99.39 18.09 -52.52
CA LEU A 282 100.55 17.32 -52.96
C LEU A 282 100.20 16.32 -54.08
N THR A 283 99.03 15.66 -54.01
CA THR A 283 98.56 14.76 -55.07
C THR A 283 98.15 15.53 -56.34
N TYR A 284 97.57 16.73 -56.21
CA TYR A 284 97.30 17.61 -57.33
C TYR A 284 98.59 18.08 -58.04
N LEU A 285 99.62 18.46 -57.27
CA LEU A 285 100.95 18.81 -57.79
C LEU A 285 101.61 17.63 -58.53
N ALA A 286 101.60 16.45 -57.91
CA ALA A 286 102.14 15.23 -58.50
C ALA A 286 101.42 14.84 -59.82
N ARG A 287 100.12 15.14 -59.92
CA ARG A 287 99.32 14.91 -61.15
C ARG A 287 99.62 15.92 -62.26
N LEU A 288 99.94 17.16 -61.92
CA LEU A 288 100.35 18.19 -62.89
C LEU A 288 101.74 17.90 -63.47
N GLU A 289 102.65 17.40 -62.65
CA GLU A 289 104.04 17.10 -63.04
C GLU A 289 104.16 15.77 -63.83
N ASN A 290 103.08 14.98 -63.91
CA ASN A 290 103.00 13.70 -64.62
C ASN A 290 104.12 12.70 -64.24
N ASN A 291 104.71 12.88 -63.06
CA ASN A 291 105.73 12.04 -62.46
C ASN A 291 105.67 12.22 -60.94
N ILE A 292 105.71 11.12 -60.17
CA ILE A 292 105.70 11.21 -58.72
C ILE A 292 107.13 11.03 -58.23
N ASP A 293 107.74 12.10 -57.73
CA ASP A 293 109.03 12.01 -57.05
C ASP A 293 108.88 11.29 -55.71
N PHE A 294 109.91 10.52 -55.33
CA PHE A 294 109.98 9.82 -54.04
C PHE A 294 109.79 10.79 -52.87
N THR A 295 110.25 12.04 -52.99
CA THR A 295 110.07 13.08 -51.98
C THR A 295 108.60 13.45 -51.78
N GLN A 296 107.83 13.61 -52.87
CA GLN A 296 106.40 13.91 -52.81
C GLN A 296 105.59 12.71 -52.30
N LEU A 297 105.95 11.51 -52.74
CA LEU A 297 105.34 10.26 -52.29
C LEU A 297 105.54 10.06 -50.78
N LYS A 298 106.75 10.36 -50.28
CA LYS A 298 107.07 10.35 -48.86
C LYS A 298 106.33 11.45 -48.06
N LEU A 299 106.20 12.67 -48.59
CA LEU A 299 105.43 13.72 -47.93
C LEU A 299 103.92 13.40 -47.85
N ILE A 300 103.37 12.79 -48.90
CA ILE A 300 101.98 12.30 -48.90
C ILE A 300 101.83 11.19 -47.86
N GLU A 301 102.77 10.24 -47.82
CA GLU A 301 102.78 9.15 -46.84
C GLU A 301 102.87 9.69 -45.40
N ASP A 302 103.73 10.68 -45.15
CA ASP A 302 103.89 11.30 -43.84
C ASP A 302 102.62 12.07 -43.41
N ASN A 303 102.00 12.84 -44.31
CA ASN A 303 100.74 13.52 -44.01
C ASN A 303 99.56 12.54 -43.86
N ALA A 304 99.57 11.43 -44.60
CA ALA A 304 98.57 10.37 -44.47
C ALA A 304 98.72 9.63 -43.13
N LYS A 305 99.95 9.40 -42.67
CA LYS A 305 100.24 8.87 -41.33
C LYS A 305 99.84 9.86 -40.24
N GLU A 306 100.11 11.15 -40.41
CA GLU A 306 99.66 12.20 -39.48
C GLU A 306 98.13 12.24 -39.40
N LEU A 307 97.43 12.15 -40.53
CA LEU A 307 95.98 12.09 -40.60
C LEU A 307 95.42 10.83 -39.92
N ASP A 308 96.01 9.67 -40.16
CA ASP A 308 95.63 8.40 -39.54
C ASP A 308 95.84 8.43 -38.02
N GLU A 309 96.94 9.01 -37.55
CA GLU A 309 97.18 9.23 -36.11
C GLU A 309 96.16 10.20 -35.49
N ILE A 310 95.81 11.28 -36.18
CA ILE A 310 94.76 12.20 -35.74
C ILE A 310 93.41 11.48 -35.66
N ILE A 311 93.04 10.70 -36.68
CA ILE A 311 91.78 9.93 -36.70
C ILE A 311 91.77 8.89 -35.59
N LYS A 312 92.86 8.13 -35.40
CA LYS A 312 92.98 7.14 -34.30
C LYS A 312 92.87 7.78 -32.92
N LYS A 313 93.53 8.92 -32.71
CA LYS A 313 93.41 9.67 -31.45
C LYS A 313 91.99 10.15 -31.20
N MET A 314 91.30 10.60 -32.24
CA MET A 314 89.91 11.07 -32.18
C MET A 314 88.91 9.92 -31.94
N THR A 315 89.07 8.78 -32.61
CA THR A 315 88.26 7.56 -32.38
C THR A 315 88.45 7.02 -30.96
N ARG A 316 89.68 7.05 -30.42
CA ARG A 316 89.96 6.58 -29.06
C ARG A 316 89.28 7.44 -27.98
N ILE A 317 89.20 8.75 -28.20
CA ILE A 317 88.45 9.65 -27.31
C ILE A 317 86.95 9.31 -27.32
N LEU A 318 86.38 8.91 -28.47
CA LEU A 318 84.99 8.43 -28.58
C LEU A 318 84.76 7.07 -27.89
N GLU A 319 85.68 6.12 -28.01
CA GLU A 319 85.56 4.79 -27.38
C GLU A 319 85.71 4.84 -25.85
N GLU A 320 86.57 5.72 -25.33
CA GLU A 320 86.63 6.03 -23.89
C GLU A 320 85.29 6.61 -23.39
N THR A 321 84.48 7.20 -24.29
CA THR A 321 83.15 7.75 -23.97
C THR A 321 82.09 6.66 -23.74
N GLU A 322 82.21 5.50 -24.38
CA GLU A 322 81.29 4.36 -24.15
C GLU A 322 81.64 3.58 -22.88
N SER A 323 82.91 3.60 -22.46
CA SER A 323 83.43 2.77 -21.37
C SER A 323 83.15 3.34 -19.97
N THR A 324 82.92 4.65 -19.84
CA THR A 324 82.55 5.30 -18.55
C THR A 324 81.07 5.20 -18.18
N VAL A 325 80.29 4.39 -18.90
CA VAL A 325 78.83 4.26 -18.72
C VAL A 325 78.45 2.80 -18.49
N TYR A 326 78.95 2.21 -17.40
CA TYR A 326 78.33 1.06 -16.75
C TYR A 326 78.42 1.20 -15.24
#